data_AF-A0A7T4T4Y7-F1
#
_entry.id   AF-A0A7T4T4Y7-F1
#
_cell.length_a   1.000
_cell.length_b   1.000
_cell.length_c   1.000
_cell.angle_alpha   90.00
_cell.angle_beta   90.00
_cell.angle_gamma   90.00
#
_symmetry.space_group_name_H-M   'P 1'
#
loop_
_entity.id
_entity.type
_entity.pdbx_description
1 polymer ?
#
loop_
_entity_poly.entity_id
_entity_poly.type
_entity_poly.pdbx_seq_one_letter_code
_entity_poly.pdbx_strand_id
1 'polypeptide(L)'
;MRVVCGHGSRSPRWNRPAGASRIPSGRSANRAGTDPQSRQEHHISDPRINDRIRVPEVRLVGPSGEQVGIVRVEDALRLARESDLDLVEVAPNARPPVCKLMDFGKYKYEAAVKARESRKNQTNTVLKEVRFRLKIDDHDYDTKVGHAKRFLTAGDKVKAMIQFRGREQQRPEMGVRLLERLATDLAEVGSVESNPRQDGRNMVMVIGPLRNKAEARREQQRQAKQQGGSRRQRERVDTRTAQPVSNSVAAAMPEQLRQQAQGGSASQAQEAPAPKPQAESKPQAAAKPASAPKPQAAPKPQAAPKPRAPKPGPRP
;
A
#
# COMPACT_ATOMS: atom_id res chain seq x y z
N MET A 1 22.17 79.81 -12.85
CA MET A 1 20.92 80.07 -13.61
C MET A 1 19.75 79.36 -12.94
N ARG A 2 18.64 80.07 -12.74
CA ARG A 2 17.29 79.52 -12.46
C ARG A 2 16.72 78.83 -13.70
N VAL A 3 15.89 77.79 -13.53
CA VAL A 3 14.54 77.49 -14.12
C VAL A 3 14.13 76.16 -13.43
N VAL A 4 13.10 75.97 -12.58
CA VAL A 4 11.66 76.33 -12.46
C VAL A 4 10.69 75.43 -13.28
N CYS A 5 9.74 74.80 -12.55
CA CYS A 5 8.46 74.16 -12.94
C CYS A 5 8.48 72.78 -13.64
N GLY A 6 7.59 71.81 -13.34
CA GLY A 6 6.41 71.75 -12.47
C GLY A 6 5.58 70.45 -12.70
N HIS A 7 4.52 70.27 -11.87
CA HIS A 7 3.43 69.25 -11.88
C HIS A 7 3.77 67.87 -11.28
N GLY A 8 3.02 67.25 -10.37
CA GLY A 8 1.73 67.55 -9.75
C GLY A 8 0.71 66.41 -9.98
N SER A 9 0.52 65.49 -9.02
CA SER A 9 -0.73 64.72 -8.76
C SER A 9 -0.52 63.73 -7.60
N ARG A 10 -0.93 64.07 -6.36
CA ARG A 10 -2.20 63.70 -5.70
C ARG A 10 -2.36 62.19 -5.40
N SER A 11 -2.09 61.84 -4.14
CA SER A 11 -2.49 60.61 -3.47
C SER A 11 -3.87 60.78 -2.78
N PRO A 12 -4.76 59.77 -2.79
CA PRO A 12 -6.07 59.88 -2.15
C PRO A 12 -5.98 59.61 -0.64
N ARG A 13 -6.30 60.64 0.13
CA ARG A 13 -6.48 60.63 1.59
C ARG A 13 -7.89 60.14 1.90
N TRP A 14 -8.02 58.97 2.53
CA TRP A 14 -9.31 58.44 2.96
C TRP A 14 -9.83 59.23 4.17
N ASN A 15 -11.06 59.70 4.02
CA ASN A 15 -11.80 60.57 4.93
C ASN A 15 -12.51 59.71 6.00
N ARG A 16 -12.38 60.08 7.27
CA ARG A 16 -13.03 59.41 8.42
C ARG A 16 -13.94 60.42 9.10
N PRO A 17 -15.27 60.24 9.11
CA PRO A 17 -16.13 61.11 9.90
C PRO A 17 -16.15 60.67 11.36
N ALA A 18 -16.06 61.68 12.23
CA ALA A 18 -16.30 61.58 13.66
C ALA A 18 -17.81 61.63 13.92
N GLY A 19 -18.29 60.75 14.78
CA GLY A 19 -19.68 60.73 15.25
C GLY A 19 -19.76 59.89 16.52
N ALA A 20 -19.72 60.56 17.66
CA ALA A 20 -19.86 59.96 18.99
C ALA A 20 -21.34 59.72 19.31
N SER A 21 -21.68 58.53 19.81
CA SER A 21 -22.90 58.33 20.60
C SER A 21 -22.72 57.21 21.63
N ARG A 22 -22.84 57.61 22.90
CA ARG A 22 -23.06 56.89 24.16
C ARG A 22 -23.41 55.39 24.08
N ILE A 23 -22.65 54.59 24.84
CA ILE A 23 -23.04 53.26 25.29
C ILE A 23 -23.61 53.40 26.72
N PRO A 24 -24.86 52.99 27.00
CA PRO A 24 -25.30 52.74 28.37
C PRO A 24 -24.92 51.32 28.80
N SER A 25 -24.44 51.21 30.03
CA SER A 25 -24.21 49.96 30.76
C SER A 25 -25.53 49.24 31.01
N GLY A 26 -25.71 48.07 30.40
CA GLY A 26 -26.89 47.22 30.53
C GLY A 26 -26.51 45.74 30.68
N ARG A 27 -26.60 45.28 31.92
CA ARG A 27 -26.64 43.89 32.41
C ARG A 27 -27.57 43.02 31.53
N SER A 28 -27.14 41.80 31.15
CA SER A 28 -27.90 40.55 31.34
C SER A 28 -27.45 39.39 30.41
N ALA A 29 -27.50 38.20 31.02
CA ALA A 29 -27.78 36.88 30.44
C ALA A 29 -26.69 36.15 29.65
N ASN A 30 -26.07 35.19 30.35
CA ASN A 30 -25.80 33.83 29.90
C ASN A 30 -26.50 33.45 28.57
N ARG A 31 -25.76 33.49 27.47
CA ARG A 31 -26.04 32.65 26.31
C ARG A 31 -25.01 31.55 26.28
N ALA A 32 -25.42 30.38 26.73
CA ALA A 32 -24.80 29.12 26.38
C ALA A 32 -24.66 29.08 24.85
N GLY A 33 -23.45 29.22 24.36
CA GLY A 33 -23.10 28.88 22.99
C GLY A 33 -23.33 27.39 22.83
N THR A 34 -24.47 27.04 22.26
CA THR A 34 -24.66 25.72 21.65
C THR A 34 -23.77 25.73 20.42
N ASP A 35 -22.59 25.13 20.55
CA ASP A 35 -21.69 24.89 19.42
C ASP A 35 -22.46 24.15 18.31
N PRO A 36 -22.70 24.76 17.13
CA PRO A 36 -23.42 24.10 16.05
C PRO A 36 -22.56 23.08 15.29
N GLN A 37 -21.34 22.79 15.77
CA GLN A 37 -20.34 22.01 15.05
C GLN A 37 -20.31 20.51 15.40
N SER A 38 -21.12 20.02 16.35
CA SER A 38 -21.16 18.60 16.71
C SER A 38 -22.12 17.73 15.89
N ARG A 39 -22.81 18.31 14.89
CA ARG A 39 -23.67 17.57 13.94
C ARG A 39 -23.02 17.33 12.58
N GLN A 40 -21.69 17.27 12.51
CA GLN A 40 -21.06 16.55 11.42
C GLN A 40 -21.32 15.06 11.65
N GLU A 41 -22.53 14.63 11.27
CA GLU A 41 -22.84 13.23 11.03
C GLU A 41 -21.68 12.66 10.22
N HIS A 42 -21.07 11.59 10.73
CA HIS A 42 -20.01 10.85 10.07
C HIS A 42 -20.53 10.32 8.73
N HIS A 43 -20.51 11.17 7.73
CA HIS A 43 -20.98 10.85 6.42
C HIS A 43 -19.91 9.99 5.72
N ILE A 44 -20.36 8.78 5.39
CA ILE A 44 -19.99 8.00 4.21
C ILE A 44 -18.75 7.11 4.39
N SER A 45 -18.94 5.99 5.09
CA SER A 45 -18.29 4.72 4.73
C SER A 45 -18.93 3.55 5.48
N ASP A 46 -19.33 3.77 6.74
CA ASP A 46 -19.98 2.74 7.53
C ASP A 46 -21.49 2.69 7.22
N PRO A 47 -22.04 1.52 6.85
CA PRO A 47 -23.46 1.36 6.61
C PRO A 47 -24.28 1.60 7.89
N ARG A 48 -25.49 2.15 7.73
CA ARG A 48 -26.42 2.36 8.86
C ARG A 48 -27.01 1.02 9.28
N ILE A 49 -27.26 0.87 10.58
CA ILE A 49 -27.75 -0.37 11.18
C ILE A 49 -28.95 -0.11 12.08
N ASN A 50 -29.86 -1.08 12.17
CA ASN A 50 -30.97 -1.14 13.13
C ASN A 50 -31.69 0.21 13.24
N ASP A 51 -31.73 0.81 14.45
CA ASP A 51 -32.44 2.06 14.75
C ASP A 51 -31.87 3.31 14.05
N ARG A 52 -30.70 3.20 13.40
CA ARG A 52 -30.16 4.29 12.58
C ARG A 52 -30.86 4.42 11.23
N ILE A 53 -31.66 3.44 10.84
CA ILE A 53 -32.46 3.44 9.61
C ILE A 53 -33.76 4.21 9.88
N ARG A 54 -33.92 5.38 9.26
CA ARG A 54 -35.05 6.30 9.51
C ARG A 54 -36.14 6.26 8.42
N VAL A 55 -36.08 5.30 7.50
CA VAL A 55 -37.07 5.17 6.43
C VAL A 55 -38.27 4.33 6.90
N PRO A 56 -39.48 4.54 6.34
CA PRO A 56 -40.66 3.77 6.75
C PRO A 56 -40.69 2.37 6.12
N GLU A 57 -40.22 2.24 4.88
CA GLU A 57 -40.27 1.00 4.10
C GLU A 57 -38.88 0.64 3.58
N VAL A 58 -38.56 -0.65 3.63
CA VAL A 58 -37.27 -1.21 3.20
C VAL A 58 -37.50 -2.44 2.34
N ARG A 59 -36.61 -2.65 1.37
CA ARG A 59 -36.52 -3.93 0.67
C ARG A 59 -35.65 -4.88 1.48
N LEU A 60 -36.23 -5.94 2.00
CA LEU A 60 -35.58 -6.89 2.90
C LEU A 60 -34.99 -8.09 2.15
N VAL A 61 -33.74 -8.40 2.48
CA VAL A 61 -33.04 -9.61 2.05
C VAL A 61 -32.65 -10.42 3.29
N GLY A 62 -33.03 -11.70 3.32
CA GLY A 62 -32.70 -12.63 4.39
C GLY A 62 -31.20 -13.01 4.43
N PRO A 63 -30.77 -13.71 5.50
CA PRO A 63 -29.37 -14.05 5.72
C PRO A 63 -28.77 -14.96 4.63
N SER A 64 -29.58 -15.87 4.09
CA SER A 64 -29.26 -16.79 2.99
C SER A 64 -29.34 -16.13 1.60
N GLY A 65 -29.74 -14.86 1.50
CA GLY A 65 -29.98 -14.18 0.23
C GLY A 65 -31.42 -14.32 -0.30
N GLU A 66 -32.33 -14.89 0.49
CA GLU A 66 -33.76 -14.92 0.19
C GLU A 66 -34.35 -13.50 0.11
N GLN A 67 -35.17 -13.21 -0.90
CA GLN A 67 -35.81 -11.91 -1.05
C GLN A 67 -37.20 -11.94 -0.41
N VAL A 68 -37.36 -11.29 0.74
CA VAL A 68 -38.65 -11.21 1.46
C VAL A 68 -39.56 -10.16 0.81
N GLY A 69 -38.98 -9.18 0.11
CA GLY A 69 -39.72 -8.14 -0.63
C GLY A 69 -39.70 -6.79 0.09
N ILE A 70 -40.75 -5.99 -0.10
CA ILE A 70 -40.89 -4.67 0.54
C ILE A 70 -41.65 -4.87 1.85
N VAL A 71 -41.04 -4.48 2.96
CA VAL A 71 -41.62 -4.59 4.31
C VAL A 71 -41.43 -3.28 5.06
N ARG A 72 -42.22 -3.09 6.11
CA ARG A 72 -42.00 -1.98 7.04
C ARG A 72 -40.72 -2.20 7.84
N VAL A 73 -40.06 -1.12 8.23
CA VAL A 73 -38.83 -1.21 9.04
C VAL A 73 -39.07 -1.90 10.38
N GLU A 74 -40.23 -1.70 10.99
CA GLU A 74 -40.61 -2.34 12.26
C GLU A 74 -40.63 -3.88 12.14
N ASP A 75 -41.20 -4.40 11.06
CA ASP A 75 -41.24 -5.83 10.77
C ASP A 75 -39.83 -6.37 10.49
N ALA A 76 -39.02 -5.63 9.73
CA ALA A 76 -37.63 -5.99 9.48
C ALA A 76 -36.79 -6.04 10.77
N LEU A 77 -36.99 -5.09 11.69
CA LEU A 77 -36.33 -5.05 13.00
C LEU A 77 -36.81 -6.17 13.93
N ARG A 78 -38.07 -6.61 13.80
CA ARG A 78 -38.58 -7.76 14.54
C ARG A 78 -37.95 -9.06 14.02
N LEU A 79 -37.91 -9.26 12.71
CA LEU A 79 -37.27 -10.43 12.08
C LEU A 79 -35.77 -10.51 12.39
N ALA A 80 -35.09 -9.36 12.44
CA ALA A 80 -33.69 -9.27 12.84
C ALA A 80 -33.48 -9.77 14.28
N ARG A 81 -34.32 -9.32 15.21
CA ARG A 81 -34.30 -9.76 16.63
C ARG A 81 -34.65 -11.23 16.80
N GLU A 82 -35.65 -11.74 16.08
CA GLU A 82 -36.05 -13.16 16.11
C GLU A 82 -34.95 -14.09 15.59
N SER A 83 -34.08 -13.58 14.71
CA SER A 83 -32.98 -14.34 14.12
C SER A 83 -31.64 -14.08 14.80
N ASP A 84 -31.58 -13.26 15.86
CA ASP A 84 -30.35 -12.79 16.51
C ASP A 84 -29.33 -12.17 15.52
N LEU A 85 -29.82 -11.46 14.49
CA LEU A 85 -29.03 -10.79 13.46
C LEU A 85 -29.28 -9.28 13.43
N ASP A 86 -28.40 -8.52 12.79
CA ASP A 86 -28.59 -7.09 12.58
C ASP A 86 -29.25 -6.77 11.24
N LEU A 87 -30.04 -5.70 11.20
CA LEU A 87 -30.56 -5.10 9.98
C LEU A 87 -29.53 -4.10 9.46
N VAL A 88 -28.82 -4.45 8.38
CA VAL A 88 -27.78 -3.60 7.79
C VAL A 88 -28.25 -3.02 6.45
N GLU A 89 -28.15 -1.70 6.30
CA GLU A 89 -28.44 -1.00 5.05
C GLU A 89 -27.25 -1.11 4.08
N VAL A 90 -27.36 -1.95 3.05
CA VAL A 90 -26.27 -2.20 2.07
C VAL A 90 -26.33 -1.20 0.92
N ALA A 91 -27.55 -0.81 0.50
CA ALA A 91 -27.75 0.12 -0.61
C ALA A 91 -28.72 1.24 -0.22
N PRO A 92 -28.21 2.37 0.30
CA PRO A 92 -29.04 3.53 0.69
C PRO A 92 -29.60 4.30 -0.51
N ASN A 93 -28.97 4.16 -1.68
CA ASN A 93 -29.34 4.94 -2.88
C ASN A 93 -30.56 4.38 -3.62
N ALA A 94 -31.07 3.20 -3.23
CA ALA A 94 -32.25 2.59 -3.84
C ALA A 94 -33.55 3.13 -3.23
N ARG A 95 -34.64 3.13 -4.01
CA ARG A 95 -35.99 3.49 -3.53
C ARG A 95 -36.95 2.32 -3.78
N PRO A 96 -37.41 1.58 -2.76
CA PRO A 96 -37.02 1.65 -1.34
C PRO A 96 -35.58 1.12 -1.09
N PRO A 97 -34.89 1.59 -0.02
CA PRO A 97 -33.50 1.19 0.28
C PRO A 97 -33.40 -0.30 0.60
N VAL A 98 -32.25 -0.90 0.29
CA VAL A 98 -32.05 -2.35 0.45
C VAL A 98 -31.36 -2.64 1.77
N CYS A 99 -32.07 -3.35 2.63
CA CYS A 99 -31.60 -3.83 3.91
C CYS A 99 -31.40 -5.34 3.86
N LYS A 100 -30.30 -5.82 4.44
CA LYS A 100 -30.00 -7.25 4.51
C LYS A 100 -29.78 -7.64 5.98
N LEU A 101 -30.39 -8.76 6.39
CA LEU A 101 -30.12 -9.36 7.70
C LEU A 101 -28.73 -9.99 7.67
N MET A 102 -27.84 -9.51 8.51
CA MET A 102 -26.49 -10.06 8.67
C MET A 102 -25.88 -9.64 10.01
N ASP A 103 -24.88 -10.37 10.47
CA ASP A 103 -24.05 -9.93 11.60
C ASP A 103 -23.15 -8.76 11.17
N PHE A 104 -23.35 -7.59 11.77
CA PHE A 104 -22.58 -6.38 11.46
C PHE A 104 -21.11 -6.50 11.88
N GLY A 105 -20.83 -7.18 12.99
CA GLY A 105 -19.48 -7.38 13.51
C GLY A 105 -18.63 -8.19 12.54
N LYS A 106 -19.17 -9.32 12.06
CA LYS A 106 -18.50 -10.15 11.04
C LYS A 106 -18.30 -9.39 9.74
N TYR A 107 -19.33 -8.69 9.26
CA TYR A 107 -19.23 -7.89 8.04
C TYR A 107 -18.14 -6.81 8.14
N LYS A 108 -18.05 -6.09 9.26
CA LYS A 108 -17.02 -5.06 9.49
C LYS A 108 -15.62 -5.65 9.51
N TYR A 109 -15.45 -6.83 10.12
CA TYR A 109 -14.17 -7.53 10.11
C TYR A 109 -13.77 -7.96 8.69
N GLU A 110 -14.66 -8.60 7.95
CA GLU A 110 -14.39 -9.03 6.56
C GLU A 110 -14.13 -7.83 5.64
N ALA A 111 -14.90 -6.75 5.77
CA ALA A 111 -14.67 -5.51 5.03
C ALA A 111 -13.32 -4.89 5.37
N ALA A 112 -12.93 -4.88 6.66
CA ALA A 112 -11.63 -4.38 7.09
C ALA A 112 -10.47 -5.26 6.61
N VAL A 113 -10.62 -6.60 6.65
CA VAL A 113 -9.64 -7.55 6.13
C VAL A 113 -9.50 -7.38 4.62
N LYS A 114 -10.60 -7.36 3.88
CA LYS A 114 -10.61 -7.13 2.43
C LYS A 114 -10.01 -5.77 2.06
N ALA A 115 -10.30 -4.71 2.83
CA ALA A 115 -9.70 -3.40 2.61
C ALA A 115 -8.18 -3.43 2.88
N ARG A 116 -7.74 -4.13 3.93
CA ARG A 116 -6.30 -4.33 4.22
C ARG A 116 -5.61 -5.15 3.13
N GLU A 117 -6.23 -6.22 2.66
CA GLU A 117 -5.72 -7.07 1.57
C GLU A 117 -5.67 -6.31 0.25
N SER A 118 -6.72 -5.56 -0.08
CA SER A 118 -6.77 -4.70 -1.26
C SER A 118 -5.64 -3.66 -1.22
N ARG A 119 -5.43 -2.99 -0.08
CA ARG A 119 -4.31 -2.04 0.10
C ARG A 119 -2.94 -2.71 -0.02
N LYS A 120 -2.78 -3.94 0.47
CA LYS A 120 -1.53 -4.72 0.34
C LYS A 120 -1.29 -5.18 -1.11
N ASN A 121 -2.36 -5.53 -1.83
CA ASN A 121 -2.29 -5.99 -3.21
C ASN A 121 -2.18 -4.81 -4.21
N GLN A 122 -2.65 -3.63 -3.82
CA GLN A 122 -2.42 -2.39 -4.55
C GLN A 122 -0.92 -2.11 -4.55
N THR A 123 -0.29 -2.40 -5.68
CA THR A 123 1.12 -2.10 -5.90
C THR A 123 1.25 -0.59 -6.07
N ASN A 124 1.56 0.12 -4.98
CA ASN A 124 1.74 1.56 -5.01
C ASN A 124 2.97 1.91 -5.86
N THR A 125 2.77 2.40 -7.08
CA THR A 125 3.85 2.89 -7.95
C THR A 125 4.36 4.20 -7.39
N VAL A 126 5.58 4.19 -6.86
CA VAL A 126 6.16 5.38 -6.23
C VAL A 126 6.90 6.19 -7.29
N LEU A 127 6.73 7.51 -7.27
CA LEU A 127 7.53 8.41 -8.10
C LEU A 127 8.88 8.66 -7.41
N LYS A 128 9.95 8.14 -8.00
CA LYS A 128 11.32 8.34 -7.53
C LYS A 128 11.95 9.52 -8.25
N GLU A 129 12.48 10.46 -7.49
CA GLU A 129 13.16 11.62 -8.06
C GLU A 129 14.66 11.35 -8.22
N VAL A 130 15.19 11.57 -9.41
CA VAL A 130 16.63 11.55 -9.69
C VAL A 130 17.06 12.94 -10.13
N ARG A 131 17.93 13.56 -9.32
CA ARG A 131 18.39 14.92 -9.55
C ARG A 131 19.72 14.92 -10.31
N PHE A 132 19.77 15.74 -11.35
CA PHE A 132 20.92 15.92 -12.23
C PHE A 132 21.41 17.38 -12.15
N ARG A 133 22.72 17.55 -12.34
CA ARG A 133 23.35 18.84 -12.57
C ARG A 133 23.60 19.00 -14.06
N LEU A 134 23.62 20.25 -14.54
CA LEU A 134 23.85 20.53 -15.96
C LEU A 134 25.27 20.15 -16.41
N LYS A 135 26.24 20.30 -15.52
CA LYS A 135 27.65 19.89 -15.72
C LYS A 135 27.90 18.62 -14.90
N ILE A 136 27.48 17.49 -15.44
CA ILE A 136 27.71 16.18 -14.84
C ILE A 136 28.97 15.55 -15.45
N ASP A 137 29.74 14.85 -14.62
CA ASP A 137 30.85 14.01 -15.08
C ASP A 137 30.32 12.69 -15.66
N ASP A 138 31.03 12.07 -16.61
CA ASP A 138 30.58 10.84 -17.25
C ASP A 138 30.36 9.70 -16.23
N HIS A 139 31.20 9.59 -15.19
CA HIS A 139 31.04 8.56 -14.17
C HIS A 139 29.82 8.77 -13.26
N ASP A 140 29.53 10.04 -12.88
CA ASP A 140 28.32 10.36 -12.12
C ASP A 140 27.06 10.12 -12.98
N TYR A 141 27.13 10.44 -14.27
CA TYR A 141 26.03 10.17 -15.22
C TYR A 141 25.68 8.68 -15.25
N ASP A 142 26.66 7.80 -15.44
CA ASP A 142 26.44 6.35 -15.49
C ASP A 142 25.86 5.81 -14.18
N THR A 143 26.29 6.35 -13.04
CA THR A 143 25.75 5.99 -11.73
C THR A 143 24.26 6.36 -11.61
N LYS A 144 23.87 7.55 -12.08
CA LYS A 144 22.47 8.01 -12.06
C LYS A 144 21.60 7.24 -13.06
N VAL A 145 22.13 6.92 -14.24
CA VAL A 145 21.47 6.04 -15.21
C VAL A 145 21.26 4.65 -14.60
N GLY A 146 22.26 4.10 -13.91
CA GLY A 146 22.15 2.84 -13.17
C GLY A 146 21.04 2.87 -12.12
N HIS A 147 20.89 3.97 -11.36
CA HIS A 147 19.78 4.16 -10.43
C HIS A 147 18.43 4.24 -11.14
N ALA A 148 18.34 4.98 -12.24
CA ALA A 148 17.11 5.07 -13.04
C ALA A 148 16.70 3.69 -13.58
N LYS A 149 17.65 2.91 -14.14
CA LYS A 149 17.42 1.53 -14.59
C LYS A 149 16.90 0.66 -13.45
N ARG A 150 17.51 0.72 -12.26
CA ARG A 150 17.06 -0.05 -11.08
C ARG A 150 15.63 0.31 -10.66
N PHE A 151 15.26 1.58 -10.67
CA PHE A 151 13.90 2.01 -10.32
C PHE A 151 12.86 1.59 -11.36
N LEU A 152 13.19 1.69 -12.65
CA LEU A 152 12.31 1.25 -13.74
C LEU A 152 12.13 -0.28 -13.73
N THR A 153 13.20 -1.05 -13.48
CA THR A 153 13.12 -2.51 -13.30
C THR A 153 12.33 -2.90 -12.05
N ALA A 154 12.30 -2.07 -11.01
CA ALA A 154 11.43 -2.27 -9.85
C ALA A 154 9.95 -1.90 -10.13
N GLY A 155 9.65 -1.30 -11.28
CA GLY A 155 8.32 -0.86 -11.68
C GLY A 155 7.90 0.47 -11.05
N ASP A 156 8.86 1.27 -10.58
CA ASP A 156 8.61 2.64 -10.10
C ASP A 156 8.77 3.64 -11.25
N LYS A 157 8.06 4.77 -11.17
CA LYS A 157 8.22 5.87 -12.12
C LYS A 157 9.42 6.72 -11.72
N VAL A 158 10.17 7.19 -12.69
CA VAL A 158 11.35 8.03 -12.45
C VAL A 158 11.07 9.44 -12.94
N LYS A 159 11.17 10.41 -12.03
CA LYS A 159 11.18 11.84 -12.31
C LYS A 159 12.63 12.31 -12.39
N ALA A 160 13.15 12.46 -13.60
CA ALA A 160 14.44 13.07 -13.84
C ALA A 160 14.29 14.59 -13.71
N MET A 161 15.05 15.19 -12.80
CA MET A 161 14.99 16.63 -12.52
C MET A 161 16.37 17.25 -12.69
N ILE A 162 16.50 18.19 -13.62
CA ILE A 162 17.68 19.06 -13.73
C ILE A 162 17.36 20.37 -13.02
N GLN A 163 18.23 20.80 -12.12
CA GLN A 163 18.11 22.10 -11.48
C GLN A 163 19.07 23.09 -12.15
N PHE A 164 18.54 24.17 -12.71
CA PHE A 164 19.36 25.25 -13.24
C PHE A 164 19.87 26.15 -12.12
N ARG A 165 21.15 26.54 -12.15
CA ARG A 165 21.71 27.49 -11.19
C ARG A 165 22.13 28.80 -11.86
N GLY A 166 21.43 29.89 -11.49
CA GLY A 166 21.80 31.25 -11.87
C GLY A 166 21.87 31.45 -13.39
N ARG A 167 23.08 31.60 -13.91
CA ARG A 167 23.37 31.91 -15.33
C ARG A 167 23.03 30.76 -16.29
N GLU A 168 22.84 29.55 -15.77
CA GLU A 168 22.49 28.37 -16.57
C GLU A 168 21.04 28.40 -17.06
N GLN A 169 20.18 29.22 -16.45
CA GLN A 169 18.77 29.33 -16.85
C GLN A 169 18.58 29.96 -18.24
N GLN A 170 19.61 30.66 -18.75
CA GLN A 170 19.64 31.20 -20.11
C GLN A 170 19.90 30.14 -21.19
N ARG A 171 20.35 28.93 -20.81
CA ARG A 171 20.69 27.85 -21.74
C ARG A 171 19.89 26.58 -21.43
N PRO A 172 18.56 26.58 -21.60
CA PRO A 172 17.74 25.38 -21.39
C PRO A 172 18.07 24.26 -22.38
N GLU A 173 18.57 24.59 -23.58
CA GLU A 173 18.93 23.64 -24.65
C GLU A 173 19.90 22.54 -24.17
N MET A 174 20.88 22.90 -23.34
CA MET A 174 21.87 21.94 -22.83
C MET A 174 21.22 20.90 -21.89
N GLY A 175 20.21 21.30 -21.12
CA GLY A 175 19.51 20.38 -20.26
C GLY A 175 18.55 19.47 -21.04
N VAL A 176 17.95 19.97 -22.12
CA VAL A 176 17.11 19.16 -23.01
C VAL A 176 17.93 18.05 -23.64
N ARG A 177 19.12 18.36 -24.19
CA ARG A 177 20.04 17.37 -24.76
C ARG A 177 20.45 16.29 -23.76
N LEU A 178 20.69 16.67 -22.50
CA LEU A 178 21.03 15.70 -21.44
C LEU A 178 19.87 14.75 -21.13
N LEU A 179 18.64 15.28 -21.09
CA LEU A 179 17.44 14.45 -20.88
C LEU A 179 17.13 13.56 -22.07
N GLU A 180 17.37 14.04 -23.30
CA GLU A 180 17.25 13.23 -24.52
C GLU A 180 18.26 12.08 -24.52
N ARG A 181 19.53 12.33 -24.19
CA ARG A 181 20.56 11.27 -24.03
C ARG A 181 20.10 10.22 -23.01
N LEU A 182 19.59 10.68 -21.87
CA LEU A 182 19.09 9.80 -20.82
C LEU A 182 17.85 9.00 -21.26
N ALA A 183 16.99 9.58 -22.09
CA ALA A 183 15.84 8.87 -22.67
C ALA A 183 16.30 7.77 -23.63
N THR A 184 17.34 8.00 -24.44
CA THR A 184 17.94 6.98 -25.32
C THR A 184 18.53 5.83 -24.52
N ASP A 185 19.33 6.12 -23.49
CA ASP A 185 19.99 5.10 -22.66
C ASP A 185 19.01 4.24 -21.83
N LEU A 186 17.82 4.78 -21.57
CA LEU A 186 16.74 4.12 -20.82
C LEU A 186 15.64 3.53 -21.71
N ALA A 187 15.73 3.67 -23.04
CA ALA A 187 14.72 3.19 -23.98
C ALA A 187 14.49 1.67 -23.90
N GLU A 188 15.50 0.91 -23.44
CA GLU A 188 15.40 -0.55 -23.23
C GLU A 188 14.46 -0.94 -22.09
N VAL A 189 14.35 -0.11 -21.05
CA VAL A 189 13.67 -0.45 -19.78
C VAL A 189 12.48 0.46 -19.46
N GLY A 190 12.40 1.64 -20.07
CA GLY A 190 11.37 2.63 -19.81
C GLY A 190 10.86 3.34 -21.07
N SER A 191 9.67 3.91 -20.94
CA SER A 191 9.02 4.75 -21.94
C SER A 191 8.81 6.16 -21.36
N VAL A 192 9.00 7.18 -22.20
CA VAL A 192 8.84 8.58 -21.78
C VAL A 192 7.34 8.90 -21.68
N GLU A 193 6.85 9.15 -20.46
CA GLU A 193 5.46 9.56 -20.23
C GLU A 193 5.27 11.07 -20.38
N SER A 194 6.28 11.84 -20.00
CA SER A 194 6.27 13.29 -20.14
C SER A 194 7.61 13.77 -20.67
N ASN A 195 7.55 14.37 -21.86
CA ASN A 195 8.66 15.08 -22.49
C ASN A 195 9.27 16.12 -21.54
N PRO A 196 10.56 16.47 -21.73
CA PRO A 196 11.25 17.46 -20.91
C PRO A 196 10.48 18.79 -20.93
N ARG A 197 9.94 19.16 -19.77
CA ARG A 197 9.23 20.43 -19.56
C ARG A 197 9.97 21.28 -18.53
N GLN A 198 10.05 22.57 -18.81
CA GLN A 198 10.62 23.53 -17.90
C GLN A 198 9.59 23.95 -16.84
N ASP A 199 9.88 23.63 -15.59
CA ASP A 199 9.12 23.99 -14.39
C ASP A 199 9.91 25.08 -13.64
N GLY A 200 9.91 26.29 -14.23
CA GLY A 200 10.64 27.45 -13.73
C GLY A 200 12.16 27.24 -13.70
N ARG A 201 12.71 27.06 -12.50
CA ARG A 201 14.14 26.81 -12.25
C ARG A 201 14.55 25.35 -12.47
N ASN A 202 13.58 24.46 -12.56
CA ASN A 202 13.83 23.05 -12.74
C ASN A 202 13.35 22.65 -14.14
N MET A 203 13.97 21.62 -14.71
CA MET A 203 13.45 20.95 -15.88
C MET A 203 13.20 19.50 -15.51
N VAL A 204 12.02 19.02 -15.85
CA VAL A 204 11.53 17.73 -15.40
C VAL A 204 11.12 16.89 -16.59
N MET A 205 11.54 15.63 -16.56
CA MET A 205 11.08 14.57 -17.45
C MET A 205 10.61 13.40 -16.59
N VAL A 206 9.51 12.76 -16.99
CA VAL A 206 8.98 11.58 -16.30
C VAL A 206 9.04 10.38 -17.22
N ILE A 207 9.69 9.34 -16.73
CA ILE A 207 9.87 8.06 -17.42
C ILE A 207 9.08 7.01 -16.67
N GLY A 208 8.17 6.34 -17.38
CA GLY A 208 7.42 5.20 -16.90
C GLY A 208 8.13 3.89 -17.24
N PRO A 209 7.98 2.84 -16.42
CA PRO A 209 8.49 1.52 -16.76
C PRO A 209 7.69 0.90 -17.91
N LEU A 210 8.35 0.18 -18.82
CA LEU A 210 7.67 -0.60 -19.88
C LEU A 210 6.90 -1.80 -19.30
N ARG A 211 7.44 -2.38 -18.22
CA ARG A 211 6.85 -3.53 -17.51
C ARG A 211 6.07 -3.07 -16.30
N ASN A 212 4.86 -3.61 -16.14
CA ASN A 212 4.01 -3.28 -14.99
C ASN A 212 4.67 -3.74 -13.68
N LYS A 213 4.48 -2.95 -12.61
CA LYS A 213 5.04 -3.23 -11.27
C LYS A 213 4.71 -4.63 -10.73
N ALA A 214 3.54 -5.16 -11.08
CA ALA A 214 3.12 -6.52 -10.72
C ALA A 214 4.00 -7.60 -11.38
N GLU A 215 4.41 -7.40 -12.63
CA GLU A 215 5.27 -8.33 -13.37
C GLU A 215 6.72 -8.25 -12.88
N ALA A 216 7.22 -7.02 -12.67
CA ALA A 216 8.53 -6.77 -12.07
C ALA A 216 8.69 -7.47 -10.71
N ARG A 217 7.69 -7.34 -9.81
CA ARG A 217 7.72 -7.99 -8.50
C ARG A 217 7.65 -9.52 -8.60
N ARG A 218 6.89 -10.07 -9.55
CA ARG A 218 6.82 -11.52 -9.80
C ARG A 218 8.15 -12.06 -10.32
N GLU A 219 8.81 -11.33 -11.22
CA GLU A 219 10.11 -11.70 -11.78
C GLU A 219 11.21 -11.67 -10.72
N GLN A 220 11.24 -10.63 -9.86
CA GLN A 220 12.15 -10.57 -8.72
C GLN A 220 11.93 -11.74 -7.74
N GLN A 221 10.68 -12.11 -7.45
CA GLN A 221 10.39 -13.28 -6.63
C GLN A 221 10.82 -14.60 -7.28
N ARG A 222 10.69 -14.73 -8.61
CA ARG A 222 11.16 -15.90 -9.35
C ARG A 222 12.68 -16.01 -9.30
N GLN A 223 13.39 -14.90 -9.54
CA GLN A 223 14.84 -14.84 -9.48
C GLN A 223 15.36 -15.17 -8.07
N ALA A 224 14.74 -14.61 -7.02
CA ALA A 224 15.12 -14.91 -5.63
C ALA A 224 14.92 -16.39 -5.26
N LYS A 225 13.82 -17.01 -5.72
CA LYS A 225 13.55 -18.45 -5.50
C LYS A 225 14.57 -19.33 -6.23
N GLN A 226 14.95 -18.98 -7.46
CA GLN A 226 15.94 -19.71 -8.24
C GLN A 226 17.34 -19.63 -7.60
N GLN A 227 17.74 -18.45 -7.14
CA GLN A 227 19.03 -18.25 -6.46
C GLN A 227 19.09 -18.95 -5.08
N GLY A 228 17.99 -18.91 -4.31
CA GLY A 228 17.90 -19.60 -3.01
C GLY A 228 17.96 -21.14 -3.12
N GLY A 229 17.42 -21.72 -4.20
CA GLY A 229 17.54 -23.15 -4.49
C GLY A 229 18.96 -23.59 -4.82
N SER A 230 19.70 -22.77 -5.60
CA SER A 230 21.09 -23.06 -5.96
C SER A 230 22.05 -22.98 -4.77
N ARG A 231 21.84 -22.05 -3.83
CA ARG A 231 22.65 -21.94 -2.61
C ARG A 231 22.47 -23.14 -1.67
N ARG A 232 21.23 -23.61 -1.48
CA ARG A 232 20.94 -24.83 -0.70
C ARG A 232 21.52 -26.10 -1.32
N GLN A 233 21.67 -26.15 -2.64
CA GLN A 233 22.25 -27.31 -3.34
C GLN A 233 23.79 -27.32 -3.29
N ARG A 234 24.46 -26.15 -3.18
CA ARG A 234 25.92 -26.04 -3.03
C ARG A 234 26.42 -26.23 -1.59
N GLU A 235 25.57 -26.04 -0.58
CA GLU A 235 25.94 -26.15 0.84
C GLU A 235 25.86 -27.59 1.38
N ARG A 236 25.35 -28.55 0.59
CA ARG A 236 25.39 -29.98 0.90
C ARG A 236 26.71 -30.59 0.40
N VAL A 237 27.83 -30.14 0.94
CA VAL A 237 29.12 -30.84 0.80
C VAL A 237 29.13 -31.99 1.82
N ASP A 238 29.31 -33.22 1.35
CA ASP A 238 29.33 -34.46 2.14
C ASP A 238 30.41 -34.42 3.25
N THR A 239 30.01 -34.35 4.52
CA THR A 239 30.89 -34.48 5.70
C THR A 239 31.24 -35.93 6.05
N ARG A 240 30.99 -36.89 5.16
CA ARG A 240 31.26 -38.32 5.40
C ARG A 240 32.75 -38.71 5.32
N THR A 241 33.62 -37.82 4.86
CA THR A 241 35.07 -38.04 4.73
C THR A 241 35.89 -37.02 5.52
N ALA A 242 35.34 -36.46 6.60
CA ALA A 242 36.12 -35.65 7.54
C ALA A 242 36.56 -36.52 8.72
N GLN A 243 37.86 -36.81 8.83
CA GLN A 243 38.41 -37.44 10.02
C GLN A 243 38.25 -36.47 11.21
N PRO A 244 37.81 -36.92 12.39
CA PRO A 244 37.69 -36.06 13.55
C PRO A 244 39.09 -35.69 14.05
N VAL A 245 39.49 -34.44 13.84
CA VAL A 245 40.62 -33.86 14.56
C VAL A 245 40.18 -33.65 16.02
N SER A 246 40.53 -34.61 16.87
CA SER A 246 40.43 -34.45 18.31
C SER A 246 41.50 -33.45 18.77
N ASN A 247 41.07 -32.23 19.10
CA ASN A 247 41.89 -31.34 19.93
C ASN A 247 41.95 -31.92 21.35
N SER A 248 42.80 -32.93 21.55
CA SER A 248 43.15 -33.45 22.87
C SER A 248 44.42 -32.74 23.35
N VAL A 249 44.25 -31.77 24.23
CA VAL A 249 45.30 -31.09 25.02
C VAL A 249 45.98 -32.01 26.06
N ALA A 250 45.91 -33.33 25.86
CA ALA A 250 46.39 -34.36 26.78
C ALA A 250 47.69 -35.07 26.32
N ALA A 251 48.28 -34.64 25.19
CA ALA A 251 49.52 -35.22 24.66
C ALA A 251 50.79 -34.42 25.03
N ALA A 252 50.69 -33.40 25.88
CA ALA A 252 51.82 -32.57 26.31
C ALA A 252 51.96 -32.57 27.85
N MET A 253 52.21 -33.75 28.45
CA MET A 253 52.67 -33.87 29.84
C MET A 253 53.68 -35.04 29.93
N PRO A 254 54.86 -34.85 30.56
CA PRO A 254 55.92 -35.87 30.62
C PRO A 254 55.55 -37.07 31.49
N GLU A 255 55.95 -38.29 31.06
CA GLU A 255 55.56 -39.60 31.63
C GLU A 255 55.97 -39.82 33.10
N GLN A 256 56.86 -39.01 33.65
CA GLN A 256 57.45 -39.23 34.99
C GLN A 256 56.46 -38.98 36.15
N LEU A 257 55.35 -38.26 35.94
CA LEU A 257 54.34 -38.04 36.98
C LEU A 257 53.24 -39.12 37.01
N ARG A 258 53.10 -39.92 35.96
CA ARG A 258 52.03 -40.93 35.83
C ARG A 258 52.28 -42.19 36.66
N GLN A 259 53.54 -42.48 36.96
CA GLN A 259 53.93 -43.69 37.70
C GLN A 259 53.93 -43.51 39.22
N GLN A 260 53.86 -42.28 39.74
CA GLN A 260 53.75 -42.02 41.18
C GLN A 260 52.31 -41.98 41.70
N ALA A 261 51.30 -42.01 40.81
CA ALA A 261 49.88 -42.03 41.21
C ALA A 261 49.29 -43.45 41.31
N GLN A 262 50.09 -44.50 41.09
CA GLN A 262 49.63 -45.91 41.10
C GLN A 262 49.99 -46.68 42.40
N GLY A 263 50.37 -45.98 43.47
CA GLY A 263 50.53 -46.58 44.79
C GLY A 263 49.73 -45.83 45.85
N GLY A 264 48.55 -46.34 46.22
CA GLY A 264 47.82 -45.84 47.39
C GLY A 264 46.30 -46.05 47.39
N SER A 265 45.87 -47.15 48.01
CA SER A 265 44.67 -47.29 48.88
C SER A 265 43.25 -46.99 48.38
N ALA A 266 42.47 -48.08 48.32
CA ALA A 266 41.04 -48.28 48.63
C ALA A 266 40.18 -47.11 49.13
N SER A 267 38.93 -46.98 48.61
CA SER A 267 37.70 -47.35 49.33
C SER A 267 36.41 -47.08 48.49
N GLN A 268 35.51 -48.06 48.48
CA GLN A 268 34.03 -48.04 48.45
C GLN A 268 33.25 -46.99 47.62
N ALA A 269 32.31 -47.45 46.76
CA ALA A 269 30.87 -47.50 47.09
C ALA A 269 29.98 -47.89 45.88
N GLN A 270 28.88 -48.55 46.20
CA GLN A 270 27.89 -49.26 45.38
C GLN A 270 26.80 -48.38 44.71
N GLU A 271 26.23 -48.92 43.61
CA GLU A 271 24.77 -49.05 43.30
C GLU A 271 24.00 -47.97 42.53
N ALA A 272 23.52 -48.32 41.31
CA ALA A 272 22.10 -48.57 40.98
C ALA A 272 21.88 -48.82 39.46
N PRO A 273 20.89 -49.64 39.04
CA PRO A 273 20.79 -50.20 37.69
C PRO A 273 19.82 -49.49 36.72
N ALA A 274 20.01 -49.76 35.42
CA ALA A 274 19.32 -49.20 34.26
C ALA A 274 17.94 -49.84 33.93
N PRO A 275 17.03 -49.10 33.26
CA PRO A 275 15.87 -49.69 32.57
C PRO A 275 16.07 -49.79 31.04
N LYS A 276 15.56 -50.88 30.45
CA LYS A 276 15.53 -51.20 29.01
C LYS A 276 14.41 -50.43 28.29
N PRO A 277 14.57 -50.03 27.00
CA PRO A 277 13.45 -49.59 26.17
C PRO A 277 12.89 -50.72 25.29
N GLN A 278 11.56 -50.89 25.35
CA GLN A 278 10.73 -51.72 24.47
C GLN A 278 10.26 -50.96 23.23
N ALA A 279 9.96 -51.72 22.18
CA ALA A 279 9.53 -51.31 20.86
C ALA A 279 8.01 -51.15 20.75
N GLU A 280 7.57 -50.22 19.89
CA GLU A 280 6.24 -50.09 19.23
C GLU A 280 6.30 -48.75 18.45
N SER A 281 5.66 -48.46 17.32
CA SER A 281 4.74 -49.15 16.40
C SER A 281 4.61 -48.29 15.12
N LYS A 282 4.23 -48.91 14.00
CA LYS A 282 3.99 -48.31 12.66
C LYS A 282 2.90 -47.22 12.67
N PRO A 283 2.96 -46.23 11.76
CA PRO A 283 1.76 -45.54 11.26
C PRO A 283 1.25 -46.14 9.95
N GLN A 284 -0.04 -46.46 9.96
CA GLN A 284 -0.85 -46.91 8.83
C GLN A 284 -1.15 -45.77 7.84
N ALA A 285 -1.45 -46.19 6.61
CA ALA A 285 -1.82 -45.39 5.46
C ALA A 285 -3.18 -44.69 5.62
N ALA A 286 -3.24 -43.43 5.20
CA ALA A 286 -4.48 -42.65 5.07
C ALA A 286 -4.77 -42.30 3.61
N ALA A 287 -5.88 -42.88 3.14
CA ALA A 287 -6.90 -42.41 2.20
C ALA A 287 -6.58 -41.34 1.12
N LYS A 288 -6.96 -41.72 -0.11
CA LYS A 288 -7.12 -40.91 -1.33
C LYS A 288 -8.16 -39.79 -1.14
N PRO A 289 -7.98 -38.58 -1.70
CA PRO A 289 -9.08 -37.64 -1.89
C PRO A 289 -9.79 -37.88 -3.24
N ALA A 290 -11.10 -38.09 -3.15
CA ALA A 290 -12.02 -38.19 -4.27
C ALA A 290 -12.36 -36.80 -4.87
N SER A 291 -12.35 -36.76 -6.21
CA SER A 291 -13.26 -36.03 -7.10
C SER A 291 -13.59 -34.55 -6.81
N ALA A 292 -12.90 -33.66 -7.52
CA ALA A 292 -13.33 -32.30 -7.81
C ALA A 292 -14.46 -32.27 -8.87
N PRO A 293 -15.57 -31.53 -8.67
CA PRO A 293 -16.51 -31.23 -9.74
C PRO A 293 -16.05 -30.04 -10.58
N LYS A 294 -16.15 -30.19 -11.90
CA LYS A 294 -15.81 -29.23 -12.96
C LYS A 294 -16.61 -27.91 -12.82
N PRO A 295 -15.99 -26.73 -13.07
CA PRO A 295 -16.74 -25.51 -13.28
C PRO A 295 -17.41 -25.53 -14.66
N GLN A 296 -18.74 -25.54 -14.67
CA GLN A 296 -19.56 -25.35 -15.86
C GLN A 296 -19.50 -23.88 -16.32
N ALA A 297 -19.46 -23.73 -17.64
CA ALA A 297 -19.29 -22.48 -18.36
C ALA A 297 -20.48 -21.53 -18.17
N ALA A 298 -20.19 -20.27 -17.86
CA ALA A 298 -21.16 -19.19 -17.93
C ALA A 298 -21.39 -18.78 -19.41
N PRO A 299 -22.66 -18.61 -19.84
CA PRO A 299 -23.00 -18.15 -21.18
C PRO A 299 -22.71 -16.64 -21.35
N LYS A 300 -22.28 -16.29 -22.56
CA LYS A 300 -21.92 -14.94 -23.02
C LYS A 300 -23.08 -13.94 -22.85
N PRO A 301 -22.85 -12.72 -22.34
CA PRO A 301 -23.84 -11.64 -22.45
C PRO A 301 -23.91 -11.16 -23.90
N GLN A 302 -25.11 -11.19 -24.46
CA GLN A 302 -25.43 -10.69 -25.79
C GLN A 302 -25.28 -9.16 -25.84
N ALA A 303 -24.80 -8.67 -26.98
CA ALA A 303 -24.51 -7.27 -27.25
C ALA A 303 -25.79 -6.42 -27.27
N ALA A 304 -25.79 -5.31 -26.52
CA ALA A 304 -26.78 -4.26 -26.65
C ALA A 304 -26.53 -3.46 -27.95
N PRO A 305 -27.57 -3.10 -28.72
CA PRO A 305 -27.45 -2.35 -29.97
C PRO A 305 -27.06 -0.88 -29.71
N LYS A 306 -26.18 -0.36 -30.56
CA LYS A 306 -25.66 1.02 -30.53
C LYS A 306 -26.79 2.06 -30.61
N PRO A 307 -26.73 3.18 -29.84
CA PRO A 307 -27.63 4.30 -30.05
C PRO A 307 -27.31 5.00 -31.38
N ARG A 308 -28.36 5.23 -32.19
CA ARG A 308 -28.34 6.01 -33.44
C ARG A 308 -27.91 7.45 -33.17
N ALA A 309 -27.00 7.97 -33.99
CA ALA A 309 -26.62 9.38 -34.00
C ALA A 309 -27.81 10.28 -34.44
N PRO A 310 -27.99 11.47 -33.85
CA PRO A 310 -28.95 12.45 -34.35
C PRO A 310 -28.41 13.13 -35.62
N LYS A 311 -29.29 13.28 -36.62
CA LYS A 311 -29.00 14.00 -37.88
C LYS A 311 -28.68 15.48 -37.58
N PRO A 312 -27.69 16.09 -38.27
CA PRO A 312 -27.49 17.54 -38.18
C PRO A 312 -28.63 18.25 -38.93
N GLY A 313 -29.29 19.20 -38.26
CA GLY A 313 -30.25 20.11 -38.90
C GLY A 313 -29.57 21.07 -39.88
N PRO A 314 -30.31 21.65 -40.83
CA PRO A 314 -29.74 22.57 -41.82
C PRO A 314 -29.30 23.87 -41.13
N ARG A 315 -28.10 24.35 -41.47
CA ARG A 315 -27.64 25.68 -41.05
C ARG A 315 -28.38 26.78 -41.84
N PRO A 316 -28.66 27.94 -41.23
CA PRO A 316 -29.08 29.13 -41.97
C PRO A 316 -27.97 29.67 -42.87
#